data_AF-A0AAT9LET4-F1
#
_entry.id   AF-A0AAT9LET4-F1
#
_cell.length_a   1.000
_cell.length_b   1.000
_cell.length_c   1.000
_cell.angle_alpha   90.00
_cell.angle_beta   90.00
_cell.angle_gamma   90.00
#
_symmetry.space_group_name_H-M   'P 1'
#
loop_
_entity.id
_entity.type
_entity.pdbx_description
1 polymer ?
#
loop_
_entity_poly.entity_id
_entity_poly.type
_entity_poly.pdbx_seq_one_letter_code
_entity_poly.pdbx_strand_id
1 'polypeptide(L)'
;MAVLEIRTFDDPVLRKKAKEVKRVNNSVRKIFDDMLETMRVAQGVGLAAPQVGISKRLIVVDAGDGPYFLANPEVVARSKETETKWEGCLSWPGYVGEVERPLRVSVKGLDRDGHEVWVEGEGLLARALLHEIDHLDGVLFVDRATTITEVPKEETSEVSFDDSPRLSCVFMGSPEFAVPSLDELINNGVRVSLVVTQPPKPYGRKKVLKATPVEERARELGIEVITPQRLADREVVEKIRSASPDFIAVAAYGQKLPPEILAIPKYACLNVHPSLLPRYRGGNPIQRQIMAGEKLTGVSITYMTDRMDAGDICVQKSLEIGPDETFGTLEKRLAVLGAHALLEAIFLVFTGSAGRTPQDEGKATYAPHLKPGEEIIDWNRTAQDVHNLVRALSPVPGAVTVFDDERIKVWETRLIAPSGRATDKDSPGVILGTEGDMIKVQCGQGIIGILKVQPEGKRPMTARAFLLGRRKGIVKFG
;
A
#
# COMPACT_ATOMS: atom_id res chain seq x y z
N MET A 1 19.93 15.82 -11.84
CA MET A 1 20.33 15.88 -10.42
C MET A 1 21.59 15.03 -10.29
N ALA A 2 22.55 15.45 -9.51
CA ALA A 2 23.80 14.74 -9.29
C ALA A 2 23.78 14.05 -7.92
N VAL A 3 24.37 12.86 -7.84
CA VAL A 3 24.63 12.19 -6.57
C VAL A 3 25.93 12.76 -6.00
N LEU A 4 25.86 13.34 -4.81
CA LEU A 4 26.98 13.94 -4.09
C LEU A 4 27.66 12.90 -3.20
N GLU A 5 28.96 13.08 -2.98
CA GLU A 5 29.72 12.26 -2.04
C GLU A 5 29.30 12.59 -0.61
N ILE A 6 28.86 11.58 0.14
CA ILE A 6 28.53 11.71 1.56
C ILE A 6 29.83 11.64 2.37
N ARG A 7 30.07 12.67 3.17
CA ARG A 7 31.21 12.79 4.07
C ARG A 7 31.01 11.88 5.27
N THR A 8 32.06 11.15 5.64
CA THR A 8 32.10 10.30 6.83
C THR A 8 32.59 11.07 8.05
N PHE A 9 32.38 10.52 9.24
CA PHE A 9 32.56 11.13 10.55
C PHE A 9 33.93 11.76 10.83
N ASP A 10 34.95 11.41 10.07
CA ASP A 10 36.30 11.94 10.10
C ASP A 10 36.43 13.31 9.39
N ASP A 11 35.48 13.68 8.52
CA ASP A 11 35.49 14.97 7.86
C ASP A 11 35.15 16.11 8.85
N PRO A 12 36.07 17.07 9.07
CA PRO A 12 35.85 18.19 9.99
C PRO A 12 34.63 19.06 9.64
N VAL A 13 34.11 19.01 8.42
CA VAL A 13 32.92 19.77 8.02
C VAL A 13 31.69 19.38 8.84
N LEU A 14 31.59 18.11 9.26
CA LEU A 14 30.46 17.57 10.03
C LEU A 14 30.39 18.11 11.46
N ARG A 15 31.51 18.62 11.96
CA ARG A 15 31.64 19.20 13.31
C ARG A 15 31.57 20.73 13.31
N LYS A 16 31.40 21.34 12.15
CA LYS A 16 31.32 22.81 12.01
C LYS A 16 29.88 23.25 11.90
N LYS A 17 29.52 24.29 12.67
CA LYS A 17 28.25 24.98 12.49
C LYS A 17 28.14 25.52 11.06
N ALA A 18 27.08 25.12 10.37
CA ALA A 18 26.81 25.47 8.99
C ALA A 18 26.40 26.95 8.87
N LYS A 19 26.77 27.57 7.74
CA LYS A 19 26.51 28.99 7.50
C LYS A 19 25.07 29.25 7.08
N GLU A 20 24.51 30.34 7.58
CA GLU A 20 23.19 30.81 7.19
C GLU A 20 23.09 31.07 5.67
N VAL A 21 21.96 30.71 5.09
CA VAL A 21 21.63 30.96 3.70
C VAL A 21 20.84 32.26 3.60
N LYS A 22 21.49 33.32 3.10
CA LYS A 22 20.85 34.66 3.00
C LYS A 22 19.65 34.72 2.06
N ARG A 23 19.64 33.90 1.00
CA ARG A 23 18.57 33.85 0.00
C ARG A 23 18.56 32.52 -0.73
N VAL A 24 17.37 31.95 -0.95
CA VAL A 24 17.17 30.79 -1.81
C VAL A 24 17.19 31.25 -3.28
N ASN A 25 18.29 30.95 -3.98
CA ASN A 25 18.49 31.24 -5.39
C ASN A 25 18.63 29.93 -6.19
N ASN A 26 18.82 30.01 -7.51
CA ASN A 26 18.95 28.81 -8.35
C ASN A 26 20.11 27.88 -7.93
N SER A 27 21.18 28.41 -7.35
CA SER A 27 22.26 27.57 -6.80
C SER A 27 21.82 26.80 -5.56
N VAL A 28 21.06 27.42 -4.66
CA VAL A 28 20.49 26.75 -3.48
C VAL A 28 19.47 25.69 -3.90
N ARG A 29 18.59 25.99 -4.87
CA ARG A 29 17.63 25.02 -5.42
C ARG A 29 18.31 23.82 -6.03
N LYS A 30 19.40 24.03 -6.77
CA LYS A 30 20.21 22.94 -7.31
C LYS A 30 20.82 22.07 -6.19
N ILE A 31 21.32 22.70 -5.12
CA ILE A 31 21.85 21.96 -3.96
C ILE A 31 20.75 21.10 -3.32
N PHE A 32 19.54 21.64 -3.16
CA PHE A 32 18.39 20.85 -2.67
C PHE A 32 18.09 19.65 -3.56
N ASP A 33 18.05 19.84 -4.87
CA ASP A 33 17.74 18.77 -5.82
C ASP A 33 18.84 17.67 -5.80
N ASP A 34 20.11 18.07 -5.77
CA ASP A 34 21.25 17.16 -5.68
C ASP A 34 21.28 16.44 -4.31
N MET A 35 20.95 17.13 -3.21
CA MET A 35 20.81 16.52 -1.89
C MET A 35 19.66 15.51 -1.82
N LEU A 36 18.50 15.82 -2.41
CA LEU A 36 17.36 14.90 -2.44
C LEU A 36 17.70 13.62 -3.23
N GLU A 37 18.34 13.78 -4.38
CA GLU A 37 18.79 12.63 -5.18
C GLU A 37 19.82 11.79 -4.40
N THR A 38 20.80 12.45 -3.76
CA THR A 38 21.81 11.79 -2.92
C THR A 38 21.18 11.02 -1.77
N MET A 39 20.23 11.65 -1.06
CA MET A 39 19.49 11.05 0.05
C MET A 39 18.74 9.80 -0.42
N ARG A 40 18.03 9.87 -1.55
CA ARG A 40 17.27 8.74 -2.10
C ARG A 40 18.17 7.59 -2.56
N VAL A 41 19.27 7.88 -3.26
CA VAL A 41 20.25 6.87 -3.68
C VAL A 41 20.90 6.20 -2.48
N ALA A 42 21.16 6.95 -1.41
CA ALA A 42 21.67 6.44 -0.15
C ALA A 42 20.59 5.86 0.78
N GLN A 43 19.33 5.79 0.33
CA GLN A 43 18.17 5.29 1.09
C GLN A 43 17.98 5.97 2.47
N GLY A 44 18.30 7.25 2.56
CA GLY A 44 18.13 8.05 3.77
C GLY A 44 16.73 8.66 3.92
N VAL A 45 16.36 8.94 5.18
CA VAL A 45 15.13 9.69 5.55
C VAL A 45 15.36 11.20 5.53
N GLY A 46 16.60 11.62 5.81
CA GLY A 46 17.02 13.01 5.82
C GLY A 46 18.46 13.15 5.35
N LEU A 47 18.80 14.35 4.90
CA LEU A 47 20.17 14.74 4.59
C LEU A 47 20.37 16.24 4.80
N ALA A 48 21.40 16.60 5.55
CA ALA A 48 21.87 17.95 5.77
C ALA A 48 23.06 18.28 4.86
N ALA A 49 23.14 19.52 4.38
CA ALA A 49 24.20 19.94 3.46
C ALA A 49 25.63 19.70 3.98
N PRO A 50 25.96 19.83 5.28
CA PRO A 50 27.28 19.46 5.80
C PRO A 50 27.66 18.01 5.49
N GLN A 51 26.69 17.08 5.44
CA GLN A 51 26.94 15.67 5.13
C GLN A 51 27.40 15.43 3.71
N VAL A 52 27.27 16.42 2.80
CA VAL A 52 27.82 16.37 1.44
C VAL A 52 28.94 17.38 1.23
N GLY A 53 29.56 17.85 2.32
CA GLY A 53 30.68 18.81 2.31
C GLY A 53 30.26 20.26 2.09
N ILE A 54 28.96 20.57 2.08
CA ILE A 54 28.45 21.92 1.84
C ILE A 54 28.12 22.57 3.19
N SER A 55 28.94 23.53 3.62
CA SER A 55 28.71 24.27 4.87
C SER A 55 27.63 25.36 4.73
N LYS A 56 26.38 24.94 4.54
CA LYS A 56 25.17 25.79 4.50
C LYS A 56 24.05 25.17 5.34
N ARG A 57 23.22 26.02 5.96
CA ARG A 57 22.03 25.58 6.73
C ARG A 57 20.91 25.13 5.81
N LEU A 58 21.05 23.95 5.21
CA LEU A 58 20.09 23.35 4.29
C LEU A 58 19.85 21.90 4.71
N ILE A 59 18.60 21.48 4.75
CA ILE A 59 18.20 20.09 4.97
C ILE A 59 17.15 19.67 3.95
N VAL A 60 17.15 18.39 3.62
CA VAL A 60 16.04 17.70 2.94
C VAL A 60 15.58 16.55 3.83
N VAL A 61 14.27 16.35 3.96
CA VAL A 61 13.68 15.28 4.76
C VAL A 61 12.48 14.70 4.01
N ASP A 62 12.40 13.39 3.85
CA ASP A 62 11.27 12.69 3.24
C ASP A 62 10.90 11.48 4.10
N ALA A 63 9.85 11.64 4.92
CA ALA A 63 9.37 10.62 5.85
C ALA A 63 8.10 9.90 5.34
N GLY A 64 7.79 10.00 4.05
CA GLY A 64 6.65 9.32 3.41
C GLY A 64 5.52 10.24 2.91
N ASP A 65 5.45 11.48 3.42
CA ASP A 65 4.48 12.51 2.99
C ASP A 65 5.04 13.45 1.90
N GLY A 66 6.20 13.11 1.35
CA GLY A 66 6.94 13.87 0.36
C GLY A 66 8.10 14.68 0.94
N PRO A 67 8.99 15.21 0.07
CA PRO A 67 10.21 15.86 0.51
C PRO A 67 9.96 17.27 1.03
N TYR A 68 10.38 17.53 2.25
CA TYR A 68 10.53 18.86 2.83
C TYR A 68 11.91 19.42 2.51
N PHE A 69 11.95 20.62 1.92
CA PHE A 69 13.17 21.37 1.67
C PHE A 69 13.20 22.56 2.61
N LEU A 70 14.19 22.63 3.50
CA LEU A 70 14.29 23.72 4.47
C LEU A 70 15.66 24.36 4.45
N ALA A 71 15.68 25.67 4.19
CA ALA A 71 16.83 26.53 4.41
C ALA A 71 16.66 27.28 5.74
N ASN A 72 17.75 27.38 6.49
CA ASN A 72 17.80 27.95 7.84
C ASN A 72 16.72 27.38 8.79
N PRO A 73 16.53 26.05 8.89
CA PRO A 73 15.54 25.51 9.81
C PRO A 73 15.88 25.86 11.27
N GLU A 74 14.84 26.22 12.01
CA GLU A 74 14.86 26.57 13.43
C GLU A 74 13.71 25.87 14.15
N VAL A 75 14.00 25.19 15.27
CA VAL A 75 12.98 24.57 16.10
C VAL A 75 12.30 25.64 16.95
N VAL A 76 11.02 25.90 16.72
CA VAL A 76 10.24 26.94 17.43
C VAL A 76 9.36 26.37 18.55
N ALA A 77 9.00 25.09 18.49
CA ALA A 77 8.26 24.40 19.55
C ALA A 77 8.63 22.91 19.63
N ARG A 78 8.50 22.33 20.83
CA ARG A 78 8.73 20.91 21.13
C ARG A 78 7.64 20.40 22.07
N SER A 79 7.20 19.16 21.90
CA SER A 79 6.37 18.49 22.90
C SER A 79 7.15 18.24 24.20
N LYS A 80 6.41 18.11 25.31
CA LYS A 80 6.97 17.59 26.57
C LYS A 80 7.15 16.08 26.53
N GLU A 81 6.29 15.38 25.77
CA GLU A 81 6.45 13.95 25.54
C GLU A 81 7.70 13.69 24.70
N THR A 82 8.52 12.74 25.14
CA THR A 82 9.73 12.27 24.46
C THR A 82 9.63 10.78 24.15
N GLU A 83 10.44 10.34 23.20
CA GLU A 83 10.65 8.92 22.89
C GLU A 83 12.14 8.64 22.65
N THR A 84 12.60 7.49 23.13
CA THR A 84 13.94 6.97 22.84
C THR A 84 13.84 5.94 21.74
N LYS A 85 14.51 6.18 20.62
CA LYS A 85 14.56 5.26 19.47
C LYS A 85 15.95 5.32 18.82
N TRP A 86 16.23 4.32 18.01
CA TRP A 86 17.47 4.22 17.24
C TRP A 86 17.53 5.29 16.14
N GLU A 87 18.67 5.98 16.07
CA GLU A 87 19.08 6.83 14.96
C GLU A 87 20.29 6.21 14.27
N GLY A 88 20.31 6.31 12.95
CA GLY A 88 21.47 6.05 12.11
C GLY A 88 21.76 7.30 11.27
N CYS A 89 23.00 7.44 10.82
CA CYS A 89 23.42 8.61 10.05
C CYS A 89 24.19 8.17 8.81
N LEU A 90 23.87 8.75 7.65
CA LEU A 90 24.59 8.49 6.41
C LEU A 90 26.08 8.86 6.49
N SER A 91 26.44 9.81 7.36
CA SER A 91 27.82 10.22 7.65
C SER A 91 28.53 9.38 8.71
N TRP A 92 27.84 8.41 9.31
CA TRP A 92 28.41 7.50 10.30
C TRP A 92 27.96 6.06 9.96
N PRO A 93 28.39 5.54 8.80
CA PRO A 93 27.92 4.25 8.32
C PRO A 93 28.38 3.12 9.25
N GLY A 94 27.51 2.13 9.43
CA GLY A 94 27.80 0.96 10.25
C GLY A 94 27.65 1.18 11.76
N TYR A 95 27.06 2.29 12.23
CA TYR A 95 26.69 2.43 13.63
C TYR A 95 25.30 3.04 13.77
N VAL A 96 24.60 2.62 14.81
CA VAL A 96 23.31 3.17 15.24
C VAL A 96 23.37 3.50 16.72
N GLY A 97 22.54 4.42 17.18
CA GLY A 97 22.49 4.79 18.59
C GLY A 97 21.11 5.18 19.07
N GLU A 98 20.80 4.88 20.34
CA GLU A 98 19.53 5.27 20.97
C GLU A 98 19.56 6.74 21.33
N VAL A 99 18.68 7.53 20.72
CA VAL A 99 18.58 8.97 20.97
C VAL A 99 17.18 9.31 21.47
N GLU A 100 17.11 10.03 22.58
CA GLU A 100 15.85 10.60 23.08
C GLU A 100 15.49 11.88 22.31
N ARG A 101 14.27 11.94 21.75
CA ARG A 101 13.74 13.10 21.01
C ARG A 101 12.33 13.45 21.49
N PRO A 102 11.92 14.73 21.45
CA PRO A 102 10.51 15.10 21.53
C PRO A 102 9.67 14.37 20.46
N LEU A 103 8.49 13.89 20.85
CA LEU A 103 7.56 13.20 19.95
C LEU A 103 7.03 14.11 18.83
N ARG A 104 6.88 15.40 19.12
CA ARG A 104 6.40 16.43 18.17
C ARG A 104 7.31 17.65 18.18
N VAL A 105 7.47 18.27 17.01
CA VAL A 105 8.27 19.49 16.81
C VAL A 105 7.60 20.40 15.79
N SER A 106 7.70 21.70 16.01
CA SER A 106 7.41 22.71 14.98
C SER A 106 8.74 23.33 14.54
N VAL A 107 9.00 23.26 13.24
CA VAL A 107 10.23 23.80 12.62
C VAL A 107 9.85 24.92 11.65
N LYS A 108 10.44 26.09 11.86
CA LYS A 108 10.34 27.24 10.95
C LYS A 108 11.54 27.25 10.01
N GLY A 109 11.35 27.59 8.74
CA GLY A 109 12.44 27.75 7.77
C GLY A 109 11.99 28.41 6.48
N LEU A 110 12.87 28.43 5.47
CA LEU A 110 12.54 28.85 4.12
C LEU A 110 12.42 27.63 3.19
N ASP A 111 11.36 27.57 2.40
CA ASP A 111 11.16 26.50 1.42
C ASP A 111 12.08 26.62 0.18
N ARG A 112 11.89 25.71 -0.78
CA ARG A 112 12.64 25.68 -2.06
C ARG A 112 12.44 26.94 -2.91
N ASP A 113 11.37 27.68 -2.70
CA ASP A 113 11.07 28.93 -3.41
C ASP A 113 11.52 30.17 -2.63
N GLY A 114 11.90 30.00 -1.36
CA GLY A 114 12.36 31.05 -0.46
C GLY A 114 11.24 31.68 0.38
N HIS A 115 10.07 31.05 0.44
CA HIS A 115 8.97 31.48 1.32
C HIS A 115 9.16 30.92 2.73
N GLU A 116 8.74 31.70 3.72
CA GLU A 116 8.72 31.25 5.10
C GLU A 116 7.64 30.18 5.29
N VAL A 117 8.03 29.03 5.86
CA VAL A 117 7.16 27.88 6.09
C VAL A 117 7.34 27.34 7.50
N TRP A 118 6.29 26.67 7.99
CA TRP A 118 6.27 25.92 9.24
C TRP A 118 5.97 24.46 8.92
N VAL A 119 6.81 23.59 9.45
CA VAL A 119 6.66 22.14 9.34
C VAL A 119 6.37 21.60 10.73
N GLU A 120 5.16 21.08 10.90
CA GLU A 120 4.77 20.33 12.08
C GLU A 120 5.12 18.86 11.85
N GLY A 121 6.03 18.34 12.65
CA GLY A 121 6.46 16.94 12.61
C GLY A 121 5.98 16.17 13.83
N GLU A 122 5.61 14.90 13.62
CA GLU A 122 5.34 13.91 14.67
C GLU A 122 6.10 12.61 14.36
N GLY A 123 6.54 11.89 15.39
CA GLY A 123 7.21 10.59 15.25
C GLY A 123 8.47 10.66 14.38
N LEU A 124 8.50 9.88 13.29
CA LEU A 124 9.67 9.79 12.41
C LEU A 124 10.05 11.13 11.76
N LEU A 125 9.05 11.93 11.33
CA LEU A 125 9.31 13.24 10.74
C LEU A 125 9.92 14.20 11.77
N ALA A 126 9.40 14.20 13.01
CA ALA A 126 9.96 15.02 14.08
C ALA A 126 11.42 14.66 14.39
N ARG A 127 11.72 13.36 14.45
CA ARG A 127 13.07 12.83 14.67
C ARG A 127 14.02 13.21 13.54
N ALA A 128 13.63 13.00 12.29
CA ALA A 128 14.44 13.32 11.13
C ALA A 128 14.74 14.82 11.06
N LEU A 129 13.74 15.69 11.26
CA LEU A 129 13.95 17.14 11.31
C LEU A 129 14.97 17.54 12.39
N LEU A 130 14.85 16.98 13.59
CA LEU A 130 15.78 17.27 14.70
C LEU A 130 17.19 16.74 14.43
N HIS A 131 17.31 15.56 13.82
CA HIS A 131 18.57 14.96 13.43
C HIS A 131 19.31 15.81 12.39
N GLU A 132 18.62 16.23 11.33
CA GLU A 132 19.24 17.06 10.30
C GLU A 132 19.59 18.47 10.80
N ILE A 133 18.79 19.03 11.71
CA ILE A 133 19.11 20.31 12.36
C ILE A 133 20.37 20.18 13.24
N ASP A 134 20.58 19.07 13.93
CA ASP A 134 21.81 18.83 14.69
C ASP A 134 23.05 18.86 13.79
N HIS A 135 22.97 18.23 12.62
CA HIS A 135 24.06 18.29 11.63
C HIS A 135 24.40 19.72 11.20
N LEU A 136 23.41 20.61 11.11
CA LEU A 136 23.66 22.03 10.82
C LEU A 136 24.39 22.75 11.95
N ASP A 137 24.31 22.25 13.17
CA ASP A 137 24.95 22.80 14.36
C ASP A 137 26.27 22.08 14.71
N GLY A 138 26.70 21.12 13.89
CA GLY A 138 27.93 20.35 14.10
C GLY A 138 27.78 19.25 15.15
N VAL A 139 26.53 18.93 15.52
CA VAL A 139 26.17 17.87 16.46
C VAL A 139 25.83 16.62 15.67
N LEU A 140 26.43 15.51 16.03
CA LEU A 140 26.16 14.19 15.44
C LEU A 140 25.29 13.40 16.41
N PHE A 141 24.53 12.42 15.90
CA PHE A 141 23.67 11.60 16.77
C PHE A 141 24.48 10.88 17.87
N VAL A 142 25.75 10.52 17.62
CA VAL A 142 26.64 9.93 18.62
C VAL A 142 26.90 10.84 19.82
N ASP A 143 26.74 12.16 19.68
CA ASP A 143 26.86 13.10 20.80
C ASP A 143 25.60 13.13 21.68
N ARG A 144 24.48 12.61 21.16
CA ARG A 144 23.19 12.51 21.86
C ARG A 144 22.86 11.09 22.29
N ALA A 145 23.50 10.09 21.69
CA ALA A 145 23.17 8.70 21.89
C ALA A 145 23.52 8.25 23.31
N THR A 146 22.59 7.56 23.97
CA THR A 146 22.83 6.93 25.28
C THR A 146 23.57 5.60 25.12
N THR A 147 23.31 4.90 24.01
CA THR A 147 23.99 3.67 23.59
C THR A 147 24.38 3.80 22.12
N ILE A 148 25.57 3.30 21.76
CA ILE A 148 26.02 3.21 20.37
C ILE A 148 26.39 1.77 20.11
N THR A 149 25.83 1.20 19.05
CA THR A 149 26.08 -0.18 18.62
C THR A 149 26.72 -0.17 17.25
N GLU A 150 27.85 -0.86 17.14
CA GLU A 150 28.48 -1.16 15.85
C GLU A 150 27.65 -2.22 15.13
N VAL A 151 27.34 -1.93 13.88
CA VAL A 151 26.78 -2.88 12.93
C VAL A 151 27.98 -3.55 12.25
N PRO A 152 28.18 -4.88 12.37
CA PRO A 152 29.41 -5.56 11.94
C PRO A 152 29.78 -5.27 10.47
N LYS A 153 31.08 -5.06 10.19
CA LYS A 153 31.65 -4.94 8.85
C LYS A 153 32.28 -6.28 8.41
N GLU A 154 31.86 -6.86 7.27
CA GLU A 154 32.58 -7.98 6.64
C GLU A 154 33.64 -7.49 5.62
N GLU A 155 34.80 -8.16 5.57
CA GLU A 155 36.00 -7.79 4.82
C GLU A 155 35.99 -8.18 3.33
N THR A 156 36.62 -7.33 2.53
CA THR A 156 36.59 -7.18 1.08
C THR A 156 37.34 -8.25 0.26
N SER A 157 36.67 -8.81 -0.76
CA SER A 157 37.25 -8.99 -2.10
C SER A 157 36.14 -8.95 -3.15
N GLU A 158 36.10 -7.87 -3.95
CA GLU A 158 35.23 -7.66 -5.12
C GLU A 158 33.74 -8.05 -4.98
N VAL A 159 33.00 -7.56 -3.99
CA VAL A 159 31.56 -7.89 -3.82
C VAL A 159 30.73 -6.71 -3.28
N SER A 160 29.49 -6.67 -3.79
CA SER A 160 28.31 -5.84 -3.51
C SER A 160 27.87 -5.70 -2.04
N PHE A 161 27.17 -4.60 -1.74
CA PHE A 161 26.49 -4.23 -0.48
C PHE A 161 25.49 -5.29 0.07
N ASP A 162 25.92 -6.33 0.80
CA ASP A 162 25.01 -7.38 1.33
C ASP A 162 24.80 -7.43 2.87
N ASP A 163 25.79 -7.29 3.73
CA ASP A 163 25.69 -7.87 5.09
C ASP A 163 25.31 -6.94 6.27
N SER A 164 24.25 -6.15 6.15
CA SER A 164 23.35 -5.97 7.32
C SER A 164 22.65 -7.32 7.56
N PRO A 165 22.14 -7.69 8.76
CA PRO A 165 21.24 -8.84 8.84
C PRO A 165 20.02 -8.55 7.96
N ARG A 166 20.05 -9.05 6.72
CA ARG A 166 18.96 -8.93 5.79
C ARG A 166 17.86 -9.79 6.35
N LEU A 167 16.82 -9.13 6.87
CA LEU A 167 15.60 -9.80 7.28
C LEU A 167 15.20 -10.77 6.19
N SER A 168 15.12 -12.05 6.56
CA SER A 168 14.79 -13.11 5.63
C SER A 168 13.30 -13.40 5.67
N CYS A 169 12.70 -13.59 4.49
CA CYS A 169 11.28 -13.81 4.36
C CYS A 169 10.98 -14.98 3.44
N VAL A 170 10.00 -15.79 3.84
CA VAL A 170 9.23 -16.60 2.89
C VAL A 170 7.97 -15.82 2.55
N PHE A 171 7.78 -15.50 1.27
CA PHE A 171 6.62 -14.78 0.80
C PHE A 171 5.55 -15.76 0.30
N MET A 172 4.31 -15.61 0.75
CA MET A 172 3.18 -16.43 0.33
C MET A 172 2.09 -15.56 -0.32
N GLY A 173 1.88 -15.72 -1.61
CA GLY A 173 0.87 -14.94 -2.33
C GLY A 173 0.57 -15.50 -3.71
N SER A 174 -0.53 -15.07 -4.31
CA SER A 174 -0.94 -15.57 -5.64
C SER A 174 -1.42 -14.48 -6.61
N PRO A 175 -2.43 -13.66 -6.30
CA PRO A 175 -3.00 -12.72 -7.27
C PRO A 175 -2.14 -11.47 -7.46
N GLU A 176 -2.52 -10.62 -8.42
CA GLU A 176 -1.87 -9.32 -8.67
C GLU A 176 -1.82 -8.45 -7.40
N PHE A 177 -2.81 -8.54 -6.51
CA PHE A 177 -2.84 -7.83 -5.23
C PHE A 177 -1.59 -8.07 -4.36
N ALA A 178 -0.98 -9.26 -4.45
CA ALA A 178 0.17 -9.64 -3.63
C ALA A 178 1.52 -9.19 -4.23
N VAL A 179 1.56 -8.86 -5.53
CA VAL A 179 2.80 -8.51 -6.24
C VAL A 179 3.48 -7.27 -5.64
N PRO A 180 2.75 -6.16 -5.36
CA PRO A 180 3.37 -4.99 -4.72
C PRO A 180 4.02 -5.31 -3.38
N SER A 181 3.44 -6.21 -2.57
CA SER A 181 4.05 -6.62 -1.31
C SER A 181 5.36 -7.38 -1.50
N LEU A 182 5.46 -8.24 -2.52
CA LEU A 182 6.72 -8.91 -2.85
C LEU A 182 7.80 -7.91 -3.29
N ASP A 183 7.44 -7.01 -4.19
CA ASP A 183 8.36 -5.97 -4.70
C ASP A 183 8.84 -5.05 -3.58
N GLU A 184 7.94 -4.61 -2.71
CA GLU A 184 8.26 -3.70 -1.61
C GLU A 184 9.27 -4.31 -0.63
N LEU A 185 9.13 -5.58 -0.30
CA LEU A 185 10.10 -6.29 0.55
C LEU A 185 11.50 -6.28 -0.07
N ILE A 186 11.59 -6.64 -1.35
CA ILE A 186 12.86 -6.77 -2.07
C ILE A 186 13.53 -5.42 -2.25
N ASN A 187 12.76 -4.41 -2.68
CA ASN A 187 13.25 -3.05 -2.90
C ASN A 187 13.82 -2.41 -1.62
N ASN A 188 13.35 -2.86 -0.44
CA ASN A 188 13.81 -2.40 0.87
C ASN A 188 14.78 -3.38 1.54
N GLY A 189 15.43 -4.26 0.76
CA GLY A 189 16.54 -5.10 1.23
C GLY A 189 16.15 -6.31 2.06
N VAL A 190 14.85 -6.67 2.13
CA VAL A 190 14.40 -7.92 2.74
C VAL A 190 14.75 -9.08 1.79
N ARG A 191 15.50 -10.06 2.29
CA ARG A 191 15.88 -11.25 1.52
C ARG A 191 14.70 -12.20 1.43
N VAL A 192 14.01 -12.22 0.29
CA VAL A 192 12.96 -13.21 0.01
C VAL A 192 13.61 -14.48 -0.54
N SER A 193 13.76 -15.51 0.29
CA SER A 193 14.49 -16.74 -0.06
C SER A 193 13.62 -17.79 -0.77
N LEU A 194 12.31 -17.73 -0.58
CA LEU A 194 11.34 -18.65 -1.16
C LEU A 194 10.00 -17.95 -1.35
N VAL A 195 9.39 -18.18 -2.51
CA VAL A 195 8.01 -17.79 -2.79
C VAL A 195 7.13 -19.03 -2.84
N VAL A 196 6.04 -19.00 -2.07
CA VAL A 196 5.00 -20.03 -2.08
C VAL A 196 3.75 -19.47 -2.71
N THR A 197 3.28 -20.11 -3.77
CA THR A 197 2.10 -19.65 -4.51
C THR A 197 1.16 -20.81 -4.84
N GLN A 198 -0.07 -20.50 -5.23
CA GLN A 198 -1.03 -21.54 -5.61
C GLN A 198 -0.58 -22.25 -6.89
N PRO A 199 -0.89 -23.54 -7.05
CA PRO A 199 -0.63 -24.24 -8.29
C PRO A 199 -1.35 -23.57 -9.48
N PRO A 200 -0.75 -23.60 -10.68
CA PRO A 200 -1.36 -23.08 -11.89
C PRO A 200 -2.77 -23.65 -12.07
N LYS A 201 -3.75 -22.77 -12.29
CA LYS A 201 -5.13 -23.16 -12.58
C LYS A 201 -5.41 -23.02 -14.07
N PRO A 202 -6.27 -23.87 -14.66
CA PRO A 202 -6.69 -23.72 -16.05
C PRO A 202 -7.34 -22.36 -16.29
N TYR A 203 -6.81 -21.59 -17.24
CA TYR A 203 -7.28 -20.25 -17.57
C TYR A 203 -7.85 -20.15 -18.98
N GLY A 204 -8.93 -19.38 -19.12
CA GLY A 204 -9.60 -19.12 -20.39
C GLY A 204 -10.29 -20.33 -21.02
N ARG A 205 -10.91 -20.12 -22.19
CA ARG A 205 -11.65 -21.17 -22.90
C ARG A 205 -10.77 -22.35 -23.35
N LYS A 206 -9.47 -22.09 -23.59
CA LYS A 206 -8.48 -23.10 -23.99
C LYS A 206 -7.86 -23.85 -22.81
N LYS A 207 -8.24 -23.54 -21.56
CA LYS A 207 -7.74 -24.18 -20.33
C LYS A 207 -6.21 -24.23 -20.24
N VAL A 208 -5.55 -23.18 -20.71
CA VAL A 208 -4.08 -23.09 -20.63
C VAL A 208 -3.71 -22.92 -19.15
N LEU A 209 -2.78 -23.73 -18.66
CA LEU A 209 -2.24 -23.55 -17.32
C LEU A 209 -1.45 -22.24 -17.31
N LYS A 210 -1.90 -21.29 -16.51
CA LYS A 210 -1.20 -20.01 -16.33
C LYS A 210 -0.61 -19.98 -14.93
N ALA A 211 0.67 -19.60 -14.85
CA ALA A 211 1.32 -19.27 -13.60
C ALA A 211 0.56 -18.15 -12.88
N THR A 212 0.72 -18.07 -11.56
CA THR A 212 0.14 -16.95 -10.81
C THR A 212 0.95 -15.68 -11.08
N PRO A 213 0.34 -14.48 -10.95
CA PRO A 213 1.09 -13.22 -11.03
C PRO A 213 2.32 -13.16 -10.11
N VAL A 214 2.21 -13.72 -8.89
CA VAL A 214 3.33 -13.80 -7.95
C VAL A 214 4.42 -14.77 -8.43
N GLU A 215 4.05 -15.91 -9.03
CA GLU A 215 5.01 -16.85 -9.63
C GLU A 215 5.77 -16.21 -10.81
N GLU A 216 5.05 -15.54 -11.70
CA GLU A 216 5.63 -14.82 -12.84
C GLU A 216 6.66 -13.81 -12.32
N ARG A 217 6.27 -13.00 -11.33
CA ARG A 217 7.16 -11.99 -10.74
C ARG A 217 8.37 -12.58 -10.02
N ALA A 218 8.18 -13.62 -9.21
CA ALA A 218 9.26 -14.26 -8.47
C ALA A 218 10.31 -14.86 -9.39
N ARG A 219 9.89 -15.46 -10.52
CA ARG A 219 10.80 -15.99 -11.55
C ARG A 219 11.59 -14.89 -12.24
N GLU A 220 10.97 -13.73 -12.54
CA GLU A 220 11.69 -12.56 -13.08
C GLU A 220 12.80 -12.07 -12.14
N LEU A 221 12.56 -12.17 -10.84
CA LEU A 221 13.49 -11.77 -9.78
C LEU A 221 14.51 -12.86 -9.41
N GLY A 222 14.44 -14.03 -10.07
CA GLY A 222 15.34 -15.16 -9.81
C GLY A 222 15.12 -15.86 -8.46
N ILE A 223 13.94 -15.70 -7.85
CA ILE A 223 13.60 -16.28 -6.55
C ILE A 223 13.03 -17.69 -6.74
N GLU A 224 13.40 -18.62 -5.85
CA GLU A 224 12.84 -19.97 -5.85
C GLU A 224 11.33 -19.94 -5.59
N VAL A 225 10.57 -20.71 -6.39
CA VAL A 225 9.11 -20.81 -6.27
C VAL A 225 8.68 -22.25 -6.05
N ILE A 226 7.78 -22.47 -5.09
CA ILE A 226 7.05 -23.74 -4.93
C ILE A 226 5.54 -23.52 -5.03
N THR A 227 4.85 -24.53 -5.58
CA THR A 227 3.40 -24.50 -5.86
C THR A 227 2.66 -25.68 -5.21
N PRO A 228 2.67 -25.78 -3.88
CA PRO A 228 2.16 -26.96 -3.19
C PRO A 228 0.64 -27.11 -3.34
N GLN A 229 0.18 -28.34 -3.56
CA GLN A 229 -1.25 -28.66 -3.50
C GLN A 229 -1.80 -28.48 -2.08
N ARG A 230 -0.99 -28.82 -1.07
CA ARG A 230 -1.32 -28.68 0.35
C ARG A 230 -0.09 -28.18 1.11
N LEU A 231 -0.26 -27.11 1.88
CA LEU A 231 0.81 -26.61 2.76
C LEU A 231 1.25 -27.59 3.85
N ALA A 232 0.36 -28.51 4.26
CA ALA A 232 0.63 -29.46 5.34
C ALA A 232 1.48 -30.67 4.89
N ASP A 233 1.84 -30.77 3.61
CA ASP A 233 2.67 -31.87 3.12
C ASP A 233 4.09 -31.72 3.71
N ARG A 234 4.63 -32.81 4.26
CA ARG A 234 5.91 -32.80 5.02
C ARG A 234 7.06 -32.16 4.26
N GLU A 235 7.18 -32.45 2.96
CA GLU A 235 8.24 -31.89 2.12
C GLU A 235 8.13 -30.36 1.99
N VAL A 236 6.92 -29.81 1.98
CA VAL A 236 6.65 -28.37 1.91
C VAL A 236 7.05 -27.70 3.23
N VAL A 237 6.65 -28.29 4.36
CA VAL A 237 7.01 -27.79 5.69
C VAL A 237 8.52 -27.77 5.87
N GLU A 238 9.22 -28.85 5.49
CA GLU A 238 10.68 -28.93 5.58
C GLU A 238 11.38 -27.96 4.63
N LYS A 239 10.85 -27.73 3.43
CA LYS A 239 11.38 -26.73 2.50
C LYS A 239 11.29 -25.31 3.08
N ILE A 240 10.15 -24.95 3.66
CA ILE A 240 9.96 -23.64 4.31
C ILE A 240 10.84 -23.53 5.56
N ARG A 241 10.98 -24.60 6.35
CA ARG A 241 11.84 -24.65 7.53
C ARG A 241 13.31 -24.48 7.18
N SER A 242 13.77 -25.12 6.11
CA SER A 242 15.16 -25.04 5.64
C SER A 242 15.53 -23.65 5.11
N ALA A 243 14.53 -22.85 4.72
CA ALA A 243 14.74 -21.45 4.35
C ALA A 243 15.03 -20.55 5.57
N SER A 244 14.83 -21.07 6.80
CA SER A 244 15.10 -20.39 8.09
C SER A 244 14.64 -18.93 8.15
N PRO A 245 13.38 -18.62 7.78
CA PRO A 245 12.95 -17.23 7.65
C PRO A 245 12.83 -16.52 9.00
N ASP A 246 13.13 -15.22 8.99
CA ASP A 246 12.78 -14.30 10.06
C ASP A 246 11.26 -14.07 10.08
N PHE A 247 10.65 -13.94 8.89
CA PHE A 247 9.23 -13.69 8.70
C PHE A 247 8.61 -14.61 7.64
N ILE A 248 7.32 -14.92 7.82
CA ILE A 248 6.48 -15.37 6.72
C ILE A 248 5.49 -14.25 6.41
N ALA A 249 5.65 -13.62 5.25
CA ALA A 249 4.73 -12.59 4.78
C ALA A 249 3.67 -13.20 3.87
N VAL A 250 2.40 -12.97 4.19
CA VAL A 250 1.26 -13.55 3.47
C VAL A 250 0.40 -12.43 2.89
N ALA A 251 0.12 -12.51 1.59
CA ALA A 251 -0.82 -11.62 0.91
C ALA A 251 -1.67 -12.44 -0.07
N ALA A 252 -2.96 -12.57 0.24
CA ALA A 252 -3.93 -13.26 -0.63
C ALA A 252 -3.47 -14.65 -1.14
N TYR A 253 -2.86 -15.47 -0.28
CA TYR A 253 -2.34 -16.79 -0.65
C TYR A 253 -3.46 -17.83 -0.89
N GLY A 254 -4.50 -17.86 -0.05
CA GLY A 254 -5.70 -18.66 -0.27
C GLY A 254 -5.66 -20.11 0.24
N GLN A 255 -4.63 -20.55 0.95
CA GLN A 255 -4.71 -21.75 1.81
C GLN A 255 -4.50 -21.36 3.28
N LYS A 256 -5.05 -22.16 4.19
CA LYS A 256 -4.81 -22.04 5.63
C LYS A 256 -3.38 -22.48 5.94
N LEU A 257 -2.64 -21.67 6.71
CA LEU A 257 -1.34 -22.06 7.22
C LEU A 257 -1.52 -23.03 8.40
N PRO A 258 -0.94 -24.25 8.34
CA PRO A 258 -0.96 -25.17 9.46
C PRO A 258 -0.11 -24.65 10.63
N PRO A 259 -0.40 -25.07 11.88
CA PRO A 259 0.36 -24.65 13.06
C PRO A 259 1.88 -24.86 12.94
N GLU A 260 2.29 -25.94 12.27
CA GLU A 260 3.70 -26.27 12.05
C GLU A 260 4.42 -25.21 11.21
N ILE A 261 3.75 -24.56 10.26
CA ILE A 261 4.28 -23.45 9.46
C ILE A 261 4.22 -22.14 10.24
N LEU A 262 3.13 -21.90 10.98
CA LEU A 262 2.98 -20.70 11.83
C LEU A 262 4.11 -20.57 12.87
N ALA A 263 4.70 -21.68 13.28
CA ALA A 263 5.80 -21.75 14.24
C ALA A 263 7.21 -21.69 13.63
N ILE A 264 7.35 -21.67 12.29
CA ILE A 264 8.67 -21.64 11.63
C ILE A 264 9.40 -20.31 11.79
N PRO A 265 8.79 -19.15 11.48
CA PRO A 265 9.56 -17.91 11.43
C PRO A 265 10.03 -17.49 12.81
N LYS A 266 11.23 -16.88 12.86
CA LYS A 266 11.80 -16.37 14.11
C LYS A 266 10.92 -15.31 14.78
N TYR A 267 10.31 -14.42 14.00
CA TYR A 267 9.54 -13.30 14.52
C TYR A 267 8.03 -13.50 14.37
N ALA A 268 7.52 -13.65 13.14
CA ALA A 268 6.09 -13.76 12.91
C ALA A 268 5.69 -14.25 11.51
N CYS A 269 4.50 -14.84 11.44
CA CYS A 269 3.69 -14.86 10.22
C CYS A 269 2.79 -13.61 10.20
N LEU A 270 2.93 -12.75 9.20
CA LEU A 270 2.14 -11.53 9.03
C LEU A 270 1.28 -11.63 7.77
N ASN A 271 0.00 -11.27 7.87
CA ASN A 271 -0.94 -11.27 6.75
C ASN A 271 -1.41 -9.87 6.39
N VAL A 272 -1.43 -9.56 5.09
CA VAL A 272 -2.05 -8.36 4.52
C VAL A 272 -3.51 -8.64 4.23
N HIS A 273 -4.41 -8.04 5.02
CA HIS A 273 -5.86 -8.14 4.82
C HIS A 273 -6.47 -6.83 4.31
N PRO A 274 -7.14 -6.79 3.15
CA PRO A 274 -7.65 -5.55 2.55
C PRO A 274 -9.01 -5.11 3.11
N SER A 275 -9.09 -5.00 4.44
CA SER A 275 -10.15 -4.27 5.15
C SER A 275 -9.64 -3.72 6.48
N LEU A 276 -10.41 -2.82 7.07
CA LEU A 276 -10.22 -2.41 8.46
C LEU A 276 -10.83 -3.45 9.40
N LEU A 277 -10.03 -4.46 9.76
CA LEU A 277 -10.43 -5.50 10.72
C LEU A 277 -10.85 -4.89 12.08
N PRO A 278 -11.80 -5.50 12.82
CA PRO A 278 -12.39 -6.83 12.61
C PRO A 278 -13.49 -6.93 11.54
N ARG A 279 -13.82 -5.83 10.84
CA ARG A 279 -14.84 -5.86 9.78
C ARG A 279 -14.32 -6.54 8.51
N TYR A 280 -15.20 -7.26 7.83
CA TYR A 280 -14.96 -7.91 6.55
C TYR A 280 -13.86 -9.00 6.57
N ARG A 281 -13.84 -9.87 7.58
CA ARG A 281 -13.03 -11.11 7.57
C ARG A 281 -13.44 -12.03 6.42
N GLY A 282 -12.50 -12.73 5.79
CA GLY A 282 -12.78 -13.71 4.74
C GLY A 282 -12.26 -13.31 3.35
N GLY A 283 -12.74 -14.01 2.33
CA GLY A 283 -12.06 -14.07 1.03
C GLY A 283 -12.37 -12.97 0.01
N ASN A 284 -13.42 -12.17 0.17
CA ASN A 284 -13.79 -11.11 -0.79
C ASN A 284 -14.08 -9.73 -0.12
N PRO A 285 -13.21 -9.24 0.78
CA PRO A 285 -13.46 -8.02 1.55
C PRO A 285 -13.67 -6.77 0.68
N ILE A 286 -12.87 -6.60 -0.38
CA ILE A 286 -12.93 -5.39 -1.21
C ILE A 286 -14.29 -5.29 -1.92
N GLN A 287 -14.73 -6.34 -2.60
CA GLN A 287 -16.03 -6.35 -3.28
C GLN A 287 -17.17 -6.13 -2.29
N ARG A 288 -17.13 -6.78 -1.12
CA ARG A 288 -18.21 -6.69 -0.13
C ARG A 288 -18.31 -5.30 0.51
N GLN A 289 -17.18 -4.64 0.74
CA GLN A 289 -17.14 -3.23 1.21
C GLN A 289 -17.78 -2.28 0.17
N ILE A 290 -17.42 -2.46 -1.10
CA ILE A 290 -18.01 -1.67 -2.20
C ILE A 290 -19.52 -1.91 -2.30
N MET A 291 -19.97 -3.17 -2.28
CA MET A 291 -21.39 -3.54 -2.32
C MET A 291 -22.18 -2.94 -1.16
N ALA A 292 -21.60 -2.91 0.04
CA ALA A 292 -22.20 -2.31 1.22
C ALA A 292 -22.24 -0.77 1.18
N GLY A 293 -21.65 -0.13 0.17
CA GLY A 293 -21.61 1.31 0.03
C GLY A 293 -20.67 1.99 1.03
N GLU A 294 -19.62 1.29 1.48
CA GLU A 294 -18.60 1.89 2.34
C GLU A 294 -17.93 3.07 1.63
N LYS A 295 -17.62 4.11 2.41
CA LYS A 295 -16.89 5.30 1.96
C LYS A 295 -15.43 5.28 2.41
N LEU A 296 -15.13 4.47 3.43
CA LEU A 296 -13.82 4.32 4.01
C LEU A 296 -13.48 2.83 4.04
N THR A 297 -12.26 2.49 3.64
CA THR A 297 -11.69 1.15 3.74
C THR A 297 -10.22 1.26 4.16
N GLY A 298 -9.47 0.18 4.05
CA GLY A 298 -8.06 0.17 4.38
C GLY A 298 -7.46 -1.22 4.33
N VAL A 299 -6.28 -1.32 4.90
CA VAL A 299 -5.54 -2.57 5.07
C VAL A 299 -5.24 -2.78 6.55
N SER A 300 -5.27 -4.05 6.95
CA SER A 300 -4.84 -4.52 8.25
C SER A 300 -3.69 -5.51 8.07
N ILE A 301 -2.57 -5.24 8.72
CA ILE A 301 -1.51 -6.23 8.91
C ILE A 301 -1.78 -6.96 10.22
N THR A 302 -1.95 -8.27 10.16
CA THR A 302 -2.28 -9.09 11.33
C THR A 302 -1.24 -10.17 11.57
N TYR A 303 -1.04 -10.52 12.84
CA TYR A 303 -0.34 -11.74 13.20
C TYR A 303 -1.24 -12.93 12.85
N MET A 304 -0.76 -13.86 12.04
CA MET A 304 -1.58 -15.00 11.65
C MET A 304 -1.84 -15.93 12.85
N THR A 305 -3.06 -16.46 12.90
CA THR A 305 -3.48 -17.50 13.85
C THR A 305 -4.15 -18.63 13.07
N ASP A 306 -4.56 -19.69 13.76
CA ASP A 306 -5.34 -20.78 13.18
C ASP A 306 -6.81 -20.39 12.90
N ARG A 307 -7.25 -19.23 13.37
CA ARG A 307 -8.58 -18.65 13.12
C ARG A 307 -8.54 -17.72 11.90
N MET A 308 -9.56 -17.81 11.05
CA MET A 308 -9.66 -17.01 9.81
C MET A 308 -9.72 -15.52 10.12
N ASP A 309 -8.68 -14.78 9.71
CA ASP A 309 -8.54 -13.32 9.79
C ASP A 309 -8.84 -12.73 11.18
N ALA A 310 -8.63 -13.51 12.25
CA ALA A 310 -8.97 -13.17 13.63
C ALA A 310 -7.74 -13.03 14.54
N GLY A 311 -6.55 -12.91 13.94
CA GLY A 311 -5.33 -12.63 14.68
C GLY A 311 -5.19 -11.16 15.07
N ASP A 312 -4.34 -10.87 16.05
CA ASP A 312 -4.13 -9.51 16.54
C ASP A 312 -3.68 -8.58 15.41
N ILE A 313 -4.17 -7.34 15.43
CA ILE A 313 -3.80 -6.30 14.48
C ILE A 313 -2.45 -5.70 14.91
N CYS A 314 -1.51 -5.67 13.97
CA CYS A 314 -0.20 -5.04 14.11
C CYS A 314 -0.23 -3.59 13.62
N VAL A 315 -0.66 -3.39 12.37
CA VAL A 315 -0.75 -2.07 11.71
C VAL A 315 -2.06 -1.97 10.95
N GLN A 316 -2.67 -0.78 10.95
CA GLN A 316 -3.84 -0.46 10.14
C GLN A 316 -3.65 0.88 9.44
N LYS A 317 -4.01 0.94 8.16
CA LYS A 317 -4.02 2.18 7.37
C LYS A 317 -5.34 2.27 6.61
N SER A 318 -5.90 3.47 6.51
CA SER A 318 -7.18 3.71 5.86
C SER A 318 -7.04 4.58 4.60
N LEU A 319 -8.01 4.47 3.70
CA LEU A 319 -8.20 5.38 2.58
C LEU A 319 -9.70 5.50 2.23
N GLU A 320 -10.05 6.59 1.55
CA GLU A 320 -11.40 6.80 1.04
C GLU A 320 -11.67 6.00 -0.24
N ILE A 321 -12.89 5.50 -0.35
CA ILE A 321 -13.43 4.86 -1.55
C ILE A 321 -14.12 5.95 -2.38
N GLY A 322 -13.65 6.15 -3.61
CA GLY A 322 -14.27 7.09 -4.54
C GLY A 322 -15.70 6.69 -4.91
N PRO A 323 -16.59 7.65 -5.25
CA PRO A 323 -17.99 7.36 -5.55
C PRO A 323 -18.15 6.42 -6.75
N ASP A 324 -17.36 6.61 -7.81
CA ASP A 324 -17.36 5.78 -9.02
C ASP A 324 -16.22 4.73 -9.01
N GLU A 325 -15.54 4.56 -7.88
CA GLU A 325 -14.38 3.67 -7.80
C GLU A 325 -14.80 2.20 -7.90
N THR A 326 -14.13 1.48 -8.81
CA THR A 326 -14.36 0.06 -9.07
C THR A 326 -13.51 -0.83 -8.17
N PHE A 327 -13.87 -2.11 -8.06
CA PHE A 327 -13.04 -3.11 -7.40
C PHE A 327 -11.62 -3.12 -7.95
N GLY A 328 -11.44 -3.16 -9.27
CA GLY A 328 -10.09 -3.24 -9.87
C GLY A 328 -9.22 -2.00 -9.62
N THR A 329 -9.81 -0.80 -9.53
CA THR A 329 -9.06 0.42 -9.19
C THR A 329 -8.73 0.49 -7.70
N LEU A 330 -9.68 0.13 -6.85
CA LEU A 330 -9.49 0.10 -5.40
C LEU A 330 -8.49 -0.97 -4.97
N GLU A 331 -8.56 -2.16 -5.57
CA GLU A 331 -7.64 -3.28 -5.30
C GLU A 331 -6.18 -2.86 -5.53
N LYS A 332 -5.89 -2.13 -6.61
CA LYS A 332 -4.54 -1.61 -6.89
C LYS A 332 -4.05 -0.63 -5.83
N ARG A 333 -4.90 0.31 -5.40
CA ARG A 333 -4.55 1.27 -4.34
C ARG A 333 -4.32 0.56 -2.99
N LEU A 334 -5.18 -0.40 -2.66
CA LEU A 334 -5.05 -1.20 -1.44
C LEU A 334 -3.82 -2.12 -1.48
N ALA A 335 -3.43 -2.64 -2.65
CA ALA A 335 -2.23 -3.46 -2.79
C ALA A 335 -0.96 -2.65 -2.45
N VAL A 336 -0.85 -1.43 -2.97
CA VAL A 336 0.27 -0.51 -2.65
C VAL A 336 0.26 -0.12 -1.17
N LEU A 337 -0.91 0.28 -0.64
CA LEU A 337 -1.04 0.61 0.78
C LEU A 337 -0.67 -0.57 1.69
N GLY A 338 -1.10 -1.78 1.31
CA GLY A 338 -0.81 -3.03 2.00
C GLY A 338 0.66 -3.40 1.98
N ALA A 339 1.35 -3.15 0.86
CA ALA A 339 2.79 -3.36 0.74
C ALA A 339 3.58 -2.47 1.70
N HIS A 340 3.31 -1.16 1.72
CA HIS A 340 3.96 -0.24 2.64
C HIS A 340 3.66 -0.60 4.11
N ALA A 341 2.39 -0.90 4.42
CA ALA A 341 1.99 -1.28 5.77
C ALA A 341 2.64 -2.59 6.23
N LEU A 342 2.82 -3.56 5.34
CA LEU A 342 3.50 -4.83 5.63
C LEU A 342 4.96 -4.61 5.99
N LEU A 343 5.66 -3.80 5.20
CA LEU A 343 7.06 -3.46 5.47
C LEU A 343 7.21 -2.73 6.82
N GLU A 344 6.35 -1.73 7.08
CA GLU A 344 6.28 -1.04 8.37
C GLU A 344 6.07 -2.04 9.51
N ALA A 345 5.11 -2.96 9.38
CA ALA A 345 4.84 -3.98 10.39
C ALA A 345 6.05 -4.91 10.62
N ILE A 346 6.73 -5.35 9.56
CA ILE A 346 7.94 -6.18 9.67
C ILE A 346 9.02 -5.45 10.47
N PHE A 347 9.28 -4.18 10.17
CA PHE A 347 10.26 -3.38 10.90
C PHE A 347 9.86 -3.15 12.36
N LEU A 348 8.59 -2.82 12.62
CA LEU A 348 8.09 -2.66 13.99
C LEU A 348 8.23 -3.96 14.79
N VAL A 349 7.95 -5.12 14.20
CA VAL A 349 8.10 -6.42 14.87
C VAL A 349 9.56 -6.73 15.12
N PHE A 350 10.41 -6.55 14.11
CA PHE A 350 11.84 -6.81 14.20
C PHE A 350 12.51 -5.98 15.30
N THR A 351 12.15 -4.69 15.40
CA THR A 351 12.67 -3.74 16.40
C THR A 351 11.99 -3.86 17.76
N GLY A 352 11.02 -4.75 17.93
CA GLY A 352 10.29 -4.94 19.18
C GLY A 352 9.32 -3.81 19.55
N SER A 353 9.02 -2.89 18.61
CA SER A 353 8.10 -1.76 18.82
C SER A 353 6.67 -2.03 18.35
N ALA A 354 6.39 -3.20 17.76
CA ALA A 354 5.07 -3.55 17.25
C ALA A 354 4.04 -3.73 18.37
N GLY A 355 2.88 -3.09 18.20
CA GLY A 355 1.70 -3.36 19.00
C GLY A 355 1.02 -4.67 18.61
N ARG A 356 0.28 -5.25 19.56
CA ARG A 356 -0.66 -6.35 19.34
C ARG A 356 -2.02 -5.94 19.84
N THR A 357 -2.89 -5.53 18.92
CA THR A 357 -4.26 -5.11 19.25
C THR A 357 -5.21 -6.27 19.02
N PRO A 358 -5.78 -6.88 20.07
CA PRO A 358 -6.77 -7.93 19.91
C PRO A 358 -8.00 -7.42 19.17
N GLN A 359 -8.56 -8.26 18.30
CA GLN A 359 -9.78 -7.93 17.58
C GLN A 359 -11.02 -8.06 18.46
N ASP A 360 -11.89 -7.05 18.45
CA ASP A 360 -13.20 -7.07 19.10
C ASP A 360 -14.18 -7.97 18.33
N GLU A 361 -14.46 -9.17 18.85
CA GLU A 361 -15.36 -10.14 18.22
C GLU A 361 -16.79 -9.62 18.06
N GLY A 362 -17.23 -8.68 18.91
CA GLY A 362 -18.56 -8.07 18.80
C GLY A 362 -18.72 -7.14 17.59
N LYS A 363 -17.59 -6.71 16.99
CA LYS A 363 -17.55 -5.85 15.79
C LYS A 363 -17.17 -6.62 14.53
N ALA A 364 -16.93 -7.93 14.63
CA ALA A 364 -16.51 -8.74 13.50
C ALA A 364 -17.65 -8.89 12.48
N THR A 365 -17.33 -8.63 11.21
CA THR A 365 -18.23 -8.92 10.09
C THR A 365 -17.49 -9.76 9.06
N TYR A 366 -18.22 -10.43 8.17
CA TYR A 366 -17.65 -11.37 7.22
C TYR A 366 -17.88 -10.96 5.77
N ALA A 367 -16.88 -11.26 4.94
CA ALA A 367 -16.85 -11.04 3.51
C ALA A 367 -16.73 -12.40 2.78
N PRO A 368 -17.82 -13.18 2.74
CA PRO A 368 -17.80 -14.50 2.11
C PRO A 368 -17.56 -14.39 0.61
N HIS A 369 -17.08 -15.48 0.03
CA HIS A 369 -16.88 -15.58 -1.41
C HIS A 369 -18.15 -15.24 -2.20
N LEU A 370 -17.96 -14.63 -3.36
CA LEU A 370 -19.05 -14.36 -4.30
C LEU A 370 -19.65 -15.69 -4.78
N LYS A 371 -20.98 -15.79 -4.74
CA LYS A 371 -21.74 -16.95 -5.20
C LYS A 371 -22.28 -16.69 -6.61
N PRO A 372 -22.41 -17.74 -7.45
CA PRO A 372 -23.13 -17.62 -8.72
C PRO A 372 -24.54 -17.06 -8.52
N GLY A 373 -24.94 -16.12 -9.36
CA GLY A 373 -26.21 -15.41 -9.29
C GLY A 373 -26.12 -14.07 -8.55
N GLU A 374 -25.14 -13.85 -7.68
CA GLU A 374 -24.92 -12.54 -7.05
C GLU A 374 -24.49 -11.47 -8.06
N GLU A 375 -24.02 -11.87 -9.25
CA GLU A 375 -23.70 -10.93 -10.30
C GLU A 375 -24.92 -10.35 -11.01
N ILE A 376 -26.12 -10.91 -10.81
CA ILE A 376 -27.35 -10.49 -11.49
C ILE A 376 -27.87 -9.18 -10.89
N ILE A 377 -28.04 -8.17 -11.73
CA ILE A 377 -28.64 -6.89 -11.36
C ILE A 377 -30.12 -7.10 -11.09
N ASP A 378 -30.52 -6.91 -9.83
CA ASP A 378 -31.92 -6.75 -9.44
C ASP A 378 -32.33 -5.28 -9.60
N TRP A 379 -33.07 -4.99 -10.66
CA TRP A 379 -33.54 -3.63 -10.95
C TRP A 379 -34.50 -3.08 -9.90
N ASN A 380 -35.12 -3.92 -9.06
CA ASN A 380 -36.00 -3.47 -7.97
C ASN A 380 -35.22 -2.85 -6.79
N ARG A 381 -33.89 -2.92 -6.80
CA ARG A 381 -33.04 -2.25 -5.81
C ARG A 381 -32.93 -0.75 -6.07
N THR A 382 -32.33 -0.02 -5.14
CA THR A 382 -32.08 1.42 -5.34
C THR A 382 -31.01 1.62 -6.43
N ALA A 383 -30.98 2.80 -7.07
CA ALA A 383 -29.92 3.16 -8.01
C ALA A 383 -28.52 3.08 -7.36
N GLN A 384 -28.42 3.38 -6.06
CA GLN A 384 -27.17 3.25 -5.30
C GLN A 384 -26.71 1.80 -5.16
N ASP A 385 -27.62 0.87 -4.85
CA ASP A 385 -27.31 -0.55 -4.73
C ASP A 385 -26.87 -1.13 -6.08
N VAL A 386 -27.58 -0.79 -7.16
CA VAL A 386 -27.20 -1.21 -8.52
C VAL A 386 -25.83 -0.66 -8.91
N HIS A 387 -25.57 0.61 -8.60
CA HIS A 387 -24.26 1.23 -8.85
C HIS A 387 -23.13 0.53 -8.07
N ASN A 388 -23.34 0.29 -6.77
CA ASN A 388 -22.38 -0.41 -5.91
C ASN A 388 -22.12 -1.84 -6.38
N LEU A 389 -23.16 -2.57 -6.81
CA LEU A 389 -23.01 -3.90 -7.37
C LEU A 389 -22.13 -3.89 -8.65
N VAL A 390 -22.43 -2.97 -9.57
CA VAL A 390 -21.67 -2.86 -10.83
C VAL A 390 -20.21 -2.55 -10.56
N ARG A 391 -19.91 -1.53 -9.75
CA ARG A 391 -18.53 -1.13 -9.48
C ARG A 391 -17.77 -2.17 -8.63
N ALA A 392 -18.45 -2.92 -7.75
CA ALA A 392 -17.85 -4.01 -6.96
C ALA A 392 -17.44 -5.22 -7.81
N LEU A 393 -18.11 -5.44 -8.95
CA LEU A 393 -17.85 -6.58 -9.83
C LEU A 393 -17.08 -6.18 -11.09
N SER A 394 -16.61 -4.93 -11.19
CA SER A 394 -15.81 -4.45 -12.32
C SER A 394 -14.33 -4.42 -11.95
N PRO A 395 -13.42 -4.98 -12.77
CA PRO A 395 -13.62 -5.54 -14.11
C PRO A 395 -13.92 -7.04 -14.13
N VAL A 396 -14.04 -7.70 -12.97
CA VAL A 396 -14.28 -9.14 -12.85
C VAL A 396 -15.15 -9.42 -11.62
N PRO A 397 -16.17 -10.30 -11.72
CA PRO A 397 -16.65 -11.04 -12.90
C PRO A 397 -17.50 -10.23 -13.89
N GLY A 398 -17.94 -9.03 -13.49
CA GLY A 398 -18.90 -8.17 -14.18
C GLY A 398 -20.34 -8.44 -13.74
N ALA A 399 -21.06 -7.38 -13.36
CA ALA A 399 -22.49 -7.45 -13.10
C ALA A 399 -23.24 -7.75 -14.40
N VAL A 400 -24.35 -8.47 -14.33
CA VAL A 400 -25.09 -8.96 -15.50
C VAL A 400 -26.57 -8.61 -15.43
N THR A 401 -27.17 -8.41 -16.59
CA THR A 401 -28.61 -8.29 -16.76
C THR A 401 -29.03 -8.96 -18.07
N VAL A 402 -30.32 -8.97 -18.37
CA VAL A 402 -30.88 -9.52 -19.61
C VAL A 402 -31.57 -8.41 -20.39
N PHE A 403 -31.48 -8.47 -21.71
CA PHE A 403 -32.16 -7.57 -22.64
C PHE A 403 -32.56 -8.37 -23.88
N ASP A 404 -33.86 -8.44 -24.21
CA ASP A 404 -34.39 -9.26 -25.32
C ASP A 404 -33.81 -10.70 -25.31
N ASP A 405 -33.87 -11.37 -24.15
CA ASP A 405 -33.30 -12.70 -23.88
C ASP A 405 -31.77 -12.82 -24.04
N GLU A 406 -31.06 -11.74 -24.36
CA GLU A 406 -29.60 -11.68 -24.45
C GLU A 406 -28.97 -11.32 -23.10
N ARG A 407 -27.99 -12.11 -22.65
CA ARG A 407 -27.20 -11.79 -21.44
C ARG A 407 -26.22 -10.67 -21.73
N ILE A 408 -26.24 -9.64 -20.87
CA ILE A 408 -25.41 -8.45 -20.99
C ILE A 408 -24.63 -8.23 -19.71
N LYS A 409 -23.32 -7.98 -19.82
CA LYS A 409 -22.53 -7.46 -18.72
C LYS A 409 -22.62 -5.94 -18.67
N VAL A 410 -22.77 -5.39 -17.48
CA VAL A 410 -22.70 -3.95 -17.20
C VAL A 410 -21.38 -3.68 -16.47
N TRP A 411 -20.55 -2.82 -17.05
CA TRP A 411 -19.18 -2.58 -16.58
C TRP A 411 -19.00 -1.26 -15.84
N GLU A 412 -19.83 -0.27 -16.19
CA GLU A 412 -19.68 1.09 -15.70
C GLU A 412 -21.05 1.78 -15.65
N THR A 413 -21.33 2.39 -14.50
CA THR A 413 -22.54 3.16 -14.24
C THR A 413 -22.19 4.46 -13.54
N ARG A 414 -23.13 5.40 -13.50
CA ARG A 414 -23.03 6.65 -12.75
C ARG A 414 -24.39 6.97 -12.12
N LEU A 415 -24.36 7.46 -10.89
CA LEU A 415 -25.55 7.98 -10.22
C LEU A 415 -26.03 9.27 -10.88
N ILE A 416 -27.34 9.34 -11.14
CA ILE A 416 -27.97 10.54 -11.69
C ILE A 416 -28.61 11.31 -10.53
N ALA A 417 -28.24 12.59 -10.40
CA ALA A 417 -28.83 13.46 -9.38
C ALA A 417 -30.36 13.52 -9.55
N PRO A 418 -31.15 13.49 -8.46
CA PRO A 418 -32.60 13.60 -8.56
C PRO A 418 -32.97 14.96 -9.19
N SER A 419 -33.46 14.95 -10.42
CA SER A 419 -34.04 16.14 -11.05
C SER A 419 -35.55 16.13 -10.86
N GLY A 420 -36.05 16.83 -9.83
CA GLY A 420 -37.49 16.91 -9.51
C GLY A 420 -38.01 15.74 -8.66
N ARG A 421 -39.32 15.72 -8.35
CA ARG A 421 -39.97 14.61 -7.62
C ARG A 421 -39.71 13.32 -8.40
N ALA A 422 -39.04 12.35 -7.77
CA ALA A 422 -38.93 10.99 -8.28
C ALA A 422 -40.33 10.52 -8.66
N THR A 423 -40.61 10.41 -9.96
CA THR A 423 -41.84 9.75 -10.37
C THR A 423 -41.50 8.28 -10.45
N ASP A 424 -41.77 7.54 -9.37
CA ASP A 424 -41.79 6.06 -9.32
C ASP A 424 -42.94 5.49 -10.20
N LYS A 425 -43.20 6.13 -11.35
CA LYS A 425 -44.28 5.81 -12.26
C LYS A 425 -43.88 4.71 -13.24
N ASP A 426 -42.60 4.64 -13.57
CA ASP A 426 -42.07 3.66 -14.51
C ASP A 426 -41.62 2.39 -13.77
N SER A 427 -41.79 1.24 -14.42
CA SER A 427 -41.41 -0.04 -13.82
C SER A 427 -39.88 -0.19 -13.74
N PRO A 428 -39.33 -0.78 -12.65
CA PRO A 428 -37.90 -1.04 -12.54
C PRO A 428 -37.35 -1.81 -13.75
N GLY A 429 -36.21 -1.38 -14.28
CA GLY A 429 -35.54 -1.91 -15.47
C GLY A 429 -35.87 -1.18 -16.77
N VAL A 430 -36.90 -0.31 -16.78
CA VAL A 430 -37.31 0.42 -17.99
C VAL A 430 -36.24 1.44 -18.41
N ILE A 431 -35.94 1.48 -19.70
CA ILE A 431 -35.06 2.49 -20.29
C ILE A 431 -35.85 3.78 -20.53
N LEU A 432 -35.48 4.83 -19.80
CA LEU A 432 -36.13 6.14 -19.83
C LEU A 432 -35.62 7.02 -20.97
N GLY A 433 -34.43 6.75 -21.47
CA GLY A 433 -33.83 7.49 -22.57
C GLY A 433 -32.31 7.41 -22.59
N THR A 434 -31.71 8.21 -23.47
CA THR A 434 -30.26 8.32 -23.61
C THR A 434 -29.82 9.76 -23.37
N GLU A 435 -28.66 9.93 -22.77
CA GLU A 435 -28.04 11.23 -22.54
C GLU A 435 -26.53 11.12 -22.79
N GLY A 436 -25.98 11.86 -23.74
CA GLY A 436 -24.60 11.64 -24.18
C GLY A 436 -24.40 10.19 -24.66
N ASP A 437 -23.48 9.46 -24.02
CA ASP A 437 -23.22 8.03 -24.27
C ASP A 437 -23.92 7.08 -23.29
N MET A 438 -24.62 7.61 -22.28
CA MET A 438 -25.30 6.81 -21.27
C MET A 438 -26.76 6.50 -21.61
N ILE A 439 -27.24 5.40 -21.05
CA ILE A 439 -28.67 5.03 -20.98
C ILE A 439 -29.16 5.30 -19.56
N LYS A 440 -30.31 5.96 -19.44
CA LYS A 440 -31.00 6.15 -18.15
C LYS A 440 -31.98 5.02 -17.93
N VAL A 441 -31.84 4.34 -16.79
CA VAL A 441 -32.66 3.19 -16.42
C VAL A 441 -33.32 3.43 -15.08
N GLN A 442 -34.63 3.15 -15.01
CA GLN A 442 -35.39 3.20 -13.78
C GLN A 442 -34.97 2.05 -12.86
N CYS A 443 -34.63 2.35 -11.61
CA CYS A 443 -34.43 1.37 -10.55
C CYS A 443 -35.69 1.28 -9.67
N GLY A 444 -35.71 0.41 -8.66
CA GLY A 444 -36.80 0.39 -7.66
C GLY A 444 -36.96 1.73 -6.95
N GLN A 445 -35.83 2.44 -6.77
CA GLN A 445 -35.81 3.83 -6.34
C GLN A 445 -34.69 4.58 -7.06
N GLY A 446 -35.05 5.71 -7.67
CA GLY A 446 -34.11 6.57 -8.41
C GLY A 446 -33.76 6.04 -9.81
N ILE A 447 -32.88 6.77 -10.49
CA ILE A 447 -32.47 6.52 -11.87
C ILE A 447 -30.96 6.31 -11.91
N ILE A 448 -30.51 5.28 -12.61
CA ILE A 448 -29.09 5.03 -12.86
C ILE A 448 -28.73 5.31 -14.31
N GLY A 449 -27.54 5.88 -14.52
CA GLY A 449 -26.93 6.00 -15.85
C GLY A 449 -26.02 4.80 -16.11
N ILE A 450 -26.30 4.01 -17.14
CA ILE A 450 -25.39 2.98 -17.63
C ILE A 450 -24.47 3.59 -18.69
N LEU A 451 -23.16 3.46 -18.52
CA LEU A 451 -22.15 4.02 -19.43
C LEU A 451 -21.58 2.95 -20.37
N LYS A 452 -21.29 1.76 -19.85
CA LYS A 452 -20.58 0.71 -20.59
C LYS A 452 -21.20 -0.66 -20.38
N VAL A 453 -21.46 -1.34 -21.49
CA VAL A 453 -22.04 -2.68 -21.52
C VAL A 453 -21.26 -3.63 -22.42
N GLN A 454 -21.47 -4.92 -22.27
CA GLN A 454 -20.93 -5.95 -23.15
C GLN A 454 -21.98 -7.04 -23.38
N PRO A 455 -22.61 -7.06 -24.56
CA PRO A 455 -23.45 -8.17 -24.99
C PRO A 455 -22.62 -9.45 -25.18
N GLU A 456 -23.27 -10.60 -25.07
CA GLU A 456 -22.60 -11.90 -25.16
C GLU A 456 -21.83 -12.06 -26.48
N GLY A 457 -20.57 -12.50 -26.39
CA GLY A 457 -19.70 -12.69 -27.55
C GLY A 457 -19.23 -11.41 -28.25
N LYS A 458 -19.58 -10.21 -27.74
CA LYS A 458 -19.13 -8.92 -28.29
C LYS A 458 -18.05 -8.27 -27.43
N ARG A 459 -17.39 -7.24 -27.99
CA ARG A 459 -16.49 -6.36 -27.23
C ARG A 459 -17.30 -5.37 -26.37
N PRO A 460 -16.77 -4.92 -25.22
CA PRO A 460 -17.39 -3.83 -24.47
C PRO A 460 -17.60 -2.57 -25.34
N MET A 461 -18.73 -1.91 -25.17
CA MET A 461 -19.14 -0.71 -25.92
C MET A 461 -19.91 0.27 -25.04
N THR A 462 -20.11 1.49 -25.52
CA THR A 462 -20.97 2.46 -24.81
C THR A 462 -22.41 1.97 -24.79
N ALA A 463 -23.13 2.32 -23.73
CA ALA A 463 -24.51 1.96 -23.57
C ALA A 463 -25.37 2.52 -24.73
N ARG A 464 -25.13 3.78 -25.14
CA ARG A 464 -25.79 4.34 -26.33
C ARG A 464 -25.54 3.52 -27.60
N ALA A 465 -24.30 3.13 -27.88
CA ALA A 465 -23.98 2.34 -29.07
C ALA A 465 -24.71 0.99 -29.05
N PHE A 466 -24.84 0.37 -27.89
CA PHE A 466 -25.60 -0.86 -27.71
C PHE A 466 -27.08 -0.71 -28.12
N LEU A 467 -27.73 0.40 -27.78
CA LEU A 467 -29.15 0.63 -28.15
C LEU A 467 -29.39 1.03 -29.60
N LEU A 468 -28.37 1.49 -30.33
CA LEU A 468 -28.52 1.87 -31.73
C LEU A 468 -28.92 0.63 -32.55
N GLY A 469 -30.07 0.72 -33.23
CA GLY A 469 -30.63 -0.39 -34.03
C GLY A 469 -31.44 -1.42 -33.24
N ARG A 470 -31.60 -1.27 -31.92
CA ARG A 470 -32.35 -2.21 -31.04
C ARG A 470 -33.69 -1.66 -30.51
N ARG A 471 -34.20 -0.57 -31.08
CA ARG A 471 -35.47 0.04 -30.64
C ARG A 471 -36.67 -0.57 -31.37
N LYS A 472 -37.36 -1.51 -30.73
CA LYS A 472 -38.77 -1.84 -31.02
C LYS A 472 -39.53 -2.06 -29.71
N GLY A 473 -40.60 -1.30 -29.47
CA GLY A 473 -41.47 -1.48 -28.30
C GLY A 473 -40.94 -0.86 -26.99
N ILE A 474 -41.46 -1.34 -25.85
CA ILE A 474 -40.96 -0.97 -24.51
C ILE A 474 -39.62 -1.66 -24.30
N VAL A 475 -38.59 -0.85 -24.13
CA VAL A 475 -37.21 -1.31 -24.01
C VAL A 475 -36.85 -1.42 -22.53
N LYS A 476 -36.64 -2.63 -22.02
CA LYS A 476 -36.46 -2.92 -20.60
C LYS A 476 -35.32 -3.91 -20.37
N PHE A 477 -34.54 -3.69 -19.31
CA PHE A 477 -33.63 -4.69 -18.76
C PHE A 477 -34.31 -5.54 -17.67
N GLY A 478 -33.90 -6.80 -17.56
CA GLY A 478 -34.36 -7.72 -16.51
C GLY A 478 -35.54 -8.58 -16.94
#